data_AF-A0A8J7NDA5-F1
#
_entry.id   AF-A0A8J7NDA5-F1
#
_cell.length_a   1.000
_cell.length_b   1.000
_cell.length_c   1.000
_cell.angle_alpha   90.00
_cell.angle_beta   90.00
_cell.angle_gamma   90.00
#
_symmetry.space_group_name_H-M   'P 1'
#
loop_
_entity.id
_entity.type
_entity.pdbx_description
1 polymer ?
#
loop_
_entity_poly.entity_id
_entity_poly.type
_entity_poly.pdbx_seq_one_letter_code
_entity_poly.pdbx_strand_id
1 'polypeptide(L)'
;MPLEAPLASVEERVTHLNHRYRHHSATAVLERALSDPQVGRIAMVSSFGAESVVLLHLVAVVDRSTPVLFIDTQMLFQETMDYQAEVSAKLGLTDVRFVRAAELELAAEDPDGTLHQVNTDACCDLRKTRPLELALGGFDSWITGRKRYQGSTRAALDFFEA
;
A
#
# COMPACT_ATOMS: atom_id res chain seq x y z
N MET A 1 -14.72 23.40 -29.47
CA MET A 1 -14.05 22.14 -29.09
C MET A 1 -12.97 22.49 -28.09
N PRO A 2 -13.13 22.24 -26.79
CA PRO A 2 -11.96 22.27 -25.92
C PRO A 2 -11.13 21.04 -26.25
N LEU A 3 -9.89 21.28 -26.69
CA LEU A 3 -8.87 20.25 -26.75
C LEU A 3 -8.59 19.87 -25.29
N GLU A 4 -9.07 18.71 -24.85
CA GLU A 4 -8.57 18.10 -23.61
C GLU A 4 -7.07 17.91 -23.81
N ALA A 5 -6.26 18.69 -23.09
CA ALA A 5 -4.82 18.50 -23.08
C ALA A 5 -4.56 17.04 -22.64
N PRO A 6 -3.65 16.31 -23.32
CA PRO A 6 -3.29 14.97 -22.88
C PRO A 6 -2.85 15.03 -21.42
N LEU A 7 -3.41 14.16 -20.59
CA LEU A 7 -2.91 13.97 -19.22
C LEU A 7 -1.41 13.62 -19.34
N ALA A 8 -0.55 14.37 -18.65
CA ALA A 8 0.89 14.14 -18.64
C ALA A 8 1.22 12.68 -18.30
N SER A 9 2.33 12.14 -18.83
CA SER A 9 2.73 10.76 -18.56
C SER A 9 2.92 10.52 -17.06
N VAL A 10 2.86 9.25 -16.62
CA VAL A 10 3.10 8.91 -15.19
C VAL A 10 4.49 9.41 -14.76
N GLU A 11 5.50 9.25 -15.60
CA GLU A 11 6.88 9.71 -15.35
C GLU A 11 6.96 11.24 -15.22
N GLU A 12 6.25 11.98 -16.06
CA GLU A 12 6.18 13.45 -15.98
C GLU A 12 5.47 13.90 -14.69
N ARG A 13 4.36 13.24 -14.32
CA ARG A 13 3.64 13.49 -13.07
C ARG A 13 4.53 13.24 -11.86
N VAL A 14 5.20 12.08 -11.80
CA VAL A 14 6.11 11.70 -10.72
C VAL A 14 7.26 12.70 -10.61
N THR A 15 7.88 13.09 -11.72
CA THR A 15 8.94 14.10 -11.74
C THR A 15 8.46 15.44 -11.21
N HIS A 16 7.27 15.87 -11.63
CA HIS A 16 6.67 17.13 -11.16
C HIS A 16 6.34 17.09 -9.66
N LEU A 17 5.77 15.99 -9.17
CA LEU A 17 5.48 15.79 -7.74
C LEU A 17 6.78 15.79 -6.91
N ASN A 18 7.80 15.06 -7.33
CA ASN A 18 9.09 15.03 -6.63
C ASN A 18 9.77 16.40 -6.59
N HIS A 19 9.72 17.17 -7.69
CA HIS A 19 10.24 18.54 -7.70
C HIS A 19 9.48 19.46 -6.74
N ARG A 20 8.14 19.39 -6.75
CA ARG A 20 7.26 20.19 -5.87
C ARG A 20 7.49 19.90 -4.39
N TYR A 21 7.68 18.64 -4.04
CA TYR A 21 7.73 18.18 -2.63
C TYR A 21 9.14 17.99 -2.07
N ARG A 22 10.19 18.21 -2.85
CA ARG A 22 11.61 17.95 -2.50
C ARG A 22 12.06 18.45 -1.12
N HIS A 23 11.54 19.59 -0.67
CA HIS A 23 11.94 20.25 0.58
C HIS A 23 10.84 20.24 1.67
N HIS A 24 9.81 19.41 1.49
CA HIS A 24 8.72 19.27 2.46
C HIS A 24 9.00 18.13 3.45
N SER A 25 8.43 18.25 4.65
CA SER A 25 8.44 17.16 5.63
C SER A 25 7.55 16.01 5.15
N ALA A 26 7.81 14.78 5.63
CA ALA A 26 7.00 13.61 5.28
C ALA A 26 5.50 13.81 5.57
N THR A 27 5.16 14.53 6.65
CA THR A 27 3.77 14.88 6.99
C THR A 27 3.14 15.78 5.93
N ALA A 28 3.84 16.84 5.50
CA ALA A 28 3.36 17.74 4.47
C ALA A 28 3.27 17.05 3.10
N VAL A 29 4.18 16.14 2.78
CA VAL A 29 4.09 15.32 1.55
C VAL A 29 2.86 14.42 1.59
N LEU A 30 2.60 13.75 2.72
CA LEU A 30 1.45 12.85 2.87
C LEU A 30 0.11 13.60 2.79
N GLU A 31 -0.03 14.70 3.53
CA GLU A 31 -1.23 15.56 3.51
C GLU A 31 -1.58 16.00 2.08
N ARG A 32 -0.54 16.34 1.31
CA ARG A 32 -0.71 16.79 -0.07
C ARG A 32 -0.97 15.63 -1.00
N ALA A 33 -0.26 14.51 -0.88
CA ALA A 33 -0.50 13.32 -1.70
C ALA A 33 -1.95 12.83 -1.58
N LEU A 34 -2.54 12.89 -0.39
CA LEU A 34 -3.93 12.49 -0.15
C LEU A 34 -4.98 13.44 -0.77
N SER A 35 -4.59 14.68 -1.14
CA SER A 35 -5.52 15.69 -1.68
C SER A 35 -5.17 16.20 -3.09
N ASP A 36 -4.03 15.79 -3.64
CA ASP A 36 -3.54 16.25 -4.95
C ASP A 36 -4.25 15.51 -6.10
N PRO A 37 -4.97 16.22 -7.00
CA PRO A 37 -5.62 15.59 -8.14
C PRO A 37 -4.66 14.85 -9.07
N GLN A 38 -3.38 15.22 -9.09
CA GLN A 38 -2.35 14.52 -9.87
C GLN A 38 -2.00 13.15 -9.30
N VAL A 39 -2.47 12.79 -8.11
CA VAL A 39 -2.23 11.49 -7.46
C VAL A 39 -3.43 10.55 -7.65
N GLY A 40 -4.61 11.10 -7.93
CA GLY A 40 -5.83 10.34 -8.19
C GLY A 40 -6.35 9.64 -6.94
N ARG A 41 -7.06 8.53 -7.13
CA ARG A 41 -7.56 7.71 -6.03
C ARG A 41 -6.40 6.91 -5.42
N ILE A 42 -6.06 7.24 -4.18
CA ILE A 42 -4.93 6.64 -3.46
C ILE A 42 -5.38 5.63 -2.40
N ALA A 43 -4.60 4.56 -2.22
CA ALA A 43 -4.71 3.64 -1.10
C ALA A 43 -3.42 3.62 -0.27
N MET A 44 -3.50 3.22 1.00
CA MET A 44 -2.33 2.83 1.77
C MET A 44 -2.23 1.32 1.82
N VAL A 45 -1.05 0.76 1.55
CA VAL A 45 -0.76 -0.66 1.79
C VAL A 45 -0.02 -0.79 3.12
N SER A 46 -0.55 -1.60 4.04
CA SER A 46 0.05 -1.82 5.34
C SER A 46 0.00 -3.28 5.75
N SER A 47 1.08 -3.78 6.33
CA SER A 47 1.11 -5.07 7.02
C SER A 47 0.74 -4.97 8.50
N PHE A 48 0.47 -3.76 9.01
CA PHE A 48 0.28 -3.49 10.44
C PHE A 48 1.46 -3.94 11.32
N GLY A 49 2.67 -4.01 10.77
CA GLY A 49 3.89 -4.21 11.57
C GLY A 49 4.16 -3.02 12.50
N ALA A 50 4.98 -3.22 13.54
CA ALA A 50 5.24 -2.22 14.58
C ALA A 50 5.63 -0.83 14.06
N GLU A 51 6.45 -0.77 13.01
CA GLU A 51 6.87 0.51 12.40
C GLU A 51 5.79 1.14 11.49
N SER A 52 4.89 0.34 10.92
CA SER A 52 3.85 0.81 10.00
C SER A 52 2.79 1.67 10.68
N VAL A 53 2.62 1.50 12.00
CA VAL A 53 1.67 2.24 12.82
C VAL A 53 1.91 3.75 12.78
N VAL A 54 3.18 4.18 12.63
CA VAL A 54 3.50 5.60 12.47
C VAL A 54 2.84 6.16 11.20
N LEU A 55 2.97 5.46 10.08
CA LEU A 55 2.39 5.92 8.81
C LEU A 55 0.87 5.81 8.81
N LEU A 56 0.31 4.75 9.40
CA LEU A 56 -1.14 4.60 9.62
C LEU A 56 -1.68 5.75 10.47
N HIS A 57 -0.97 6.14 11.53
CA HIS A 57 -1.36 7.26 12.38
C HIS A 57 -1.35 8.57 11.60
N LEU A 58 -0.31 8.83 10.80
CA LEU A 58 -0.25 10.03 9.96
C LEU A 58 -1.41 10.07 8.96
N VAL A 59 -1.72 8.97 8.28
CA VAL A 59 -2.88 8.89 7.39
C VAL A 59 -4.18 9.17 8.15
N ALA A 60 -4.37 8.57 9.33
CA ALA A 60 -5.57 8.75 10.14
C ALA A 60 -5.74 10.18 10.69
N VAL A 61 -4.66 10.94 10.85
CA VAL A 61 -4.72 12.36 11.22
C VAL A 61 -5.22 13.21 10.06
N VAL A 62 -4.89 12.84 8.81
CA VAL A 62 -5.31 13.57 7.61
C VAL A 62 -6.72 13.16 7.17
N ASP A 63 -6.93 11.87 6.92
CA ASP A 63 -8.20 11.32 6.47
C ASP A 63 -8.36 9.86 6.90
N ARG A 64 -9.25 9.64 7.88
CA ARG A 64 -9.61 8.31 8.42
C ARG A 64 -10.34 7.41 7.43
N SER A 65 -10.89 7.98 6.35
CA SER A 65 -11.58 7.27 5.28
C SER A 65 -10.66 6.80 4.16
N THR A 66 -9.37 7.16 4.22
CA THR A 66 -8.36 6.65 3.27
C THR A 66 -8.38 5.12 3.25
N PRO A 67 -8.55 4.47 2.08
CA PRO A 67 -8.55 3.02 1.99
C PRO A 67 -7.22 2.42 2.44
N VAL A 68 -7.24 1.52 3.42
CA VAL A 68 -6.07 0.78 3.90
C VAL A 68 -6.18 -0.67 3.47
N LEU A 69 -5.31 -1.08 2.55
CA LEU A 69 -5.22 -2.45 2.06
C LEU A 69 -4.33 -3.27 3.01
N PHE A 70 -4.91 -4.31 3.60
CA PHE A 70 -4.23 -5.26 4.46
C PHE A 70 -4.25 -6.64 3.79
N ILE A 71 -3.05 -7.17 3.50
CA ILE A 71 -2.92 -8.49 2.88
C ILE A 71 -3.03 -9.55 3.97
N ASP A 72 -4.11 -10.30 3.95
CA ASP A 72 -4.29 -11.48 4.77
C ASP A 72 -3.89 -12.72 3.97
N THR A 73 -2.68 -13.21 4.27
CA THR A 73 -2.12 -14.39 3.61
C THR A 73 -2.77 -15.70 4.06
N GLN A 74 -3.69 -15.65 5.04
CA GLN A 74 -4.19 -16.79 5.79
C GLN A 74 -3.09 -17.61 6.50
N MET A 75 -1.92 -17.00 6.69
CA MET A 75 -0.73 -17.58 7.34
C MET A 75 -0.17 -16.65 8.43
N LEU A 76 -0.94 -15.61 8.80
CA LEU A 76 -0.55 -14.65 9.83
C LEU A 76 -0.83 -15.22 11.23
N PHE A 77 -0.01 -14.83 12.20
CA PHE A 77 -0.28 -15.10 13.61
C PHE A 77 -1.60 -14.42 14.03
N GLN A 78 -2.37 -15.06 14.91
CA GLN A 78 -3.61 -14.49 15.42
C GLN A 78 -3.37 -13.13 16.10
N GLU A 79 -2.24 -12.98 16.78
CA GLU A 79 -1.80 -11.73 17.39
C GLU A 79 -1.64 -10.60 16.37
N THR A 80 -1.30 -10.90 15.12
CA THR A 80 -1.23 -9.89 14.04
C THR A 80 -2.63 -9.40 13.67
N MET A 81 -3.60 -10.32 13.61
CA MET A 81 -4.99 -9.99 13.30
C MET A 81 -5.63 -9.17 14.42
N ASP A 82 -5.38 -9.57 15.67
CA ASP A 82 -5.86 -8.86 16.86
C ASP A 82 -5.22 -7.47 16.93
N TYR A 83 -3.92 -7.36 16.67
CA TYR A 83 -3.20 -6.09 16.62
C TYR A 83 -3.71 -5.17 15.50
N GLN A 84 -3.96 -5.72 14.31
CA GLN A 84 -4.55 -4.97 13.19
C GLN A 84 -5.90 -4.38 13.59
N ALA A 85 -6.78 -5.17 14.19
CA ALA A 85 -8.09 -4.72 14.66
C ALA A 85 -7.97 -3.65 15.76
N GLU A 86 -7.09 -3.87 16.74
CA GLU A 86 -6.84 -2.92 17.84
C GLU A 86 -6.32 -1.57 17.32
N VAL A 87 -5.31 -1.58 16.44
CA VAL A 87 -4.74 -0.37 15.85
C VAL A 87 -5.78 0.36 14.99
N SER A 88 -6.55 -0.38 14.19
CA SER A 88 -7.58 0.23 13.34
C SER A 88 -8.64 0.94 14.16
N ALA A 89 -9.10 0.31 15.25
CA ALA A 89 -10.03 0.92 16.19
C ALA A 89 -9.44 2.14 16.90
N LYS A 90 -8.19 2.05 17.39
CA LYS A 90 -7.50 3.16 18.08
C LYS A 90 -7.27 4.37 17.19
N LEU A 91 -6.95 4.15 15.92
CA LEU A 91 -6.73 5.22 14.94
C LEU A 91 -8.04 5.72 14.31
N GLY A 92 -9.14 4.97 14.47
CA GLY A 92 -10.45 5.28 13.90
C GLY A 92 -10.49 5.11 12.38
N LEU A 93 -9.72 4.17 11.82
CA LEU A 93 -9.72 3.87 10.39
C LEU A 93 -11.09 3.30 9.98
N THR A 94 -11.72 3.88 8.96
CA THR A 94 -13.09 3.50 8.57
C THR A 94 -13.17 2.64 7.30
N ASP A 95 -12.06 2.49 6.56
CA ASP A 95 -12.01 1.71 5.31
C ASP A 95 -10.77 0.81 5.28
N VAL A 96 -10.73 -0.20 6.18
CA VAL A 96 -9.71 -1.25 6.13
C VAL A 96 -10.23 -2.42 5.31
N ARG A 97 -9.50 -2.77 4.25
CA ARG A 97 -9.88 -3.80 3.28
C ARG A 97 -8.93 -4.98 3.37
N PHE A 98 -9.48 -6.16 3.60
CA PHE A 98 -8.75 -7.41 3.59
C PHE A 98 -8.55 -7.88 2.15
N VAL A 99 -7.29 -8.06 1.76
CA VAL A 99 -6.88 -8.58 0.47
C VAL A 99 -6.41 -10.01 0.68
N ARG A 100 -7.08 -10.96 0.01
CA ARG A 100 -6.82 -12.40 0.13
C ARG A 100 -6.71 -13.01 -1.26
N ALA A 101 -5.94 -14.09 -1.37
CA ALA A 101 -5.98 -14.94 -2.53
C ALA A 101 -7.39 -15.50 -2.75
N ALA A 102 -7.78 -15.68 -4.01
CA ALA A 102 -9.06 -16.29 -4.33
C ALA A 102 -9.07 -17.76 -3.88
N GLU A 103 -10.16 -18.21 -3.26
CA GLU A 103 -10.31 -19.58 -2.76
C GLU A 103 -10.10 -20.63 -3.86
N LEU A 104 -10.50 -20.32 -5.10
CA LEU A 104 -10.28 -21.20 -6.25
C LEU A 104 -8.80 -21.33 -6.62
N GLU A 105 -8.02 -20.25 -6.53
CA GLU A 105 -6.58 -20.27 -6.80
C GLU A 105 -5.84 -21.02 -5.69
N LEU A 106 -6.23 -20.80 -4.43
CA LEU A 106 -5.69 -21.56 -3.29
C LEU A 106 -5.95 -23.05 -3.43
N ALA A 107 -7.18 -23.45 -3.77
CA ALA A 107 -7.52 -24.86 -3.96
C ALA A 107 -6.78 -25.51 -5.15
N ALA A 108 -6.44 -24.73 -6.18
CA ALA A 108 -5.75 -25.23 -7.36
C ALA A 108 -4.22 -25.30 -7.18
N GLU A 109 -3.63 -24.32 -6.51
CA GLU A 109 -2.17 -24.12 -6.46
C GLU A 109 -1.53 -24.42 -5.11
N ASP A 110 -2.29 -24.37 -4.01
CA ASP A 110 -1.82 -24.66 -2.64
C ASP A 110 -2.90 -25.41 -1.81
N PRO A 111 -3.45 -26.54 -2.31
CA PRO A 111 -4.56 -27.24 -1.66
C PRO A 111 -4.23 -27.72 -0.24
N ASP A 112 -2.97 -28.03 0.03
CA ASP A 112 -2.49 -28.52 1.33
C ASP A 112 -1.97 -27.40 2.25
N GLY A 113 -1.90 -26.16 1.76
CA GLY A 113 -1.35 -25.03 2.51
C GLY A 113 0.17 -25.08 2.75
N THR A 114 0.87 -26.01 2.10
CA THR A 114 2.31 -26.26 2.32
C THR A 114 3.22 -25.60 1.29
N LEU A 115 2.69 -24.80 0.35
CA LEU A 115 3.49 -24.18 -0.72
C LEU A 115 4.66 -23.36 -0.18
N HIS A 116 4.50 -22.70 0.97
CA HIS A 116 5.56 -21.96 1.66
C HIS A 116 6.78 -22.81 2.06
N GLN A 117 6.63 -24.13 2.19
CA GLN A 117 7.71 -25.06 2.57
C GLN A 117 8.47 -25.59 1.35
N VAL A 118 7.82 -25.63 0.19
CA VAL A 118 8.37 -26.25 -1.04
C VAL A 118 8.78 -25.22 -2.08
N ASN A 119 8.08 -24.08 -2.17
CA ASN A 119 8.36 -22.99 -3.08
C ASN A 119 7.87 -21.65 -2.49
N THR A 120 8.78 -20.94 -1.83
CA THR A 120 8.49 -19.67 -1.16
C THR A 120 8.07 -18.56 -2.13
N ASP A 121 8.62 -18.56 -3.35
CA ASP A 121 8.33 -17.53 -4.35
C ASP A 121 6.91 -17.72 -4.90
N ALA A 122 6.52 -18.96 -5.23
CA ALA A 122 5.15 -19.27 -5.64
C ALA A 122 4.14 -18.98 -4.53
N CYS A 123 4.48 -19.28 -3.27
CA CYS A 123 3.64 -18.93 -2.13
C CYS A 123 3.47 -17.41 -1.98
N CYS A 124 4.55 -16.63 -2.15
CA CYS A 124 4.48 -15.17 -2.05
C CYS A 124 3.70 -14.58 -3.21
N ASP A 125 3.88 -15.10 -4.43
CA ASP A 125 3.10 -14.69 -5.58
C ASP A 125 1.59 -14.93 -5.37
N LEU A 126 1.20 -16.16 -5.03
CA LEU A 126 -0.19 -16.58 -4.81
C LEU A 126 -0.86 -15.83 -3.66
N ARG A 127 -0.20 -15.71 -2.51
CA ARG A 127 -0.81 -15.19 -1.28
C ARG A 127 -0.57 -13.70 -1.04
N LYS A 128 0.33 -13.05 -1.77
CA LYS A 128 0.67 -11.62 -1.57
C LYS A 128 0.63 -10.81 -2.86
N THR A 129 1.45 -11.16 -3.85
CA THR A 129 1.67 -10.30 -5.01
C THR A 129 0.44 -10.21 -5.90
N ARG A 130 -0.05 -11.35 -6.43
CA ARG A 130 -1.25 -11.39 -7.29
C ARG A 130 -2.48 -10.76 -6.62
N PRO A 131 -2.83 -11.11 -5.36
CA PRO A 131 -3.99 -10.50 -4.71
C PRO A 131 -3.84 -8.99 -4.51
N LEU A 132 -2.63 -8.53 -4.17
CA LEU A 132 -2.38 -7.09 -3.99
C LEU A 132 -2.50 -6.34 -5.32
N GLU A 133 -1.94 -6.86 -6.42
CA GLU A 133 -2.03 -6.24 -7.75
C GLU A 133 -3.50 -6.10 -8.19
N LEU A 134 -4.31 -7.15 -7.99
CA LEU A 134 -5.75 -7.10 -8.27
C LEU A 134 -6.46 -6.02 -7.43
N ALA A 135 -6.14 -5.91 -6.14
CA ALA A 135 -6.72 -4.91 -5.26
C ALA A 135 -6.28 -3.48 -5.63
N LEU A 136 -5.03 -3.31 -6.06
CA LEU A 136 -4.46 -2.03 -6.49
C LEU A 136 -5.04 -1.54 -7.82
N GLY A 137 -5.55 -2.43 -8.67
CA GLY A 137 -6.18 -2.06 -9.95
C GLY A 137 -7.39 -1.11 -9.82
N GLY A 138 -7.93 -0.93 -8.61
CA GLY A 138 -8.98 0.06 -8.32
C GLY A 138 -8.49 1.46 -7.92
N PHE A 139 -7.18 1.70 -7.96
CA PHE A 139 -6.49 2.91 -7.48
C PHE A 139 -5.49 3.44 -8.51
N ASP A 140 -5.28 4.75 -8.51
CA ASP A 140 -4.31 5.43 -9.38
C ASP A 140 -2.91 5.48 -8.75
N SER A 141 -2.82 5.30 -7.44
CA SER A 141 -1.58 5.36 -6.66
C SER A 141 -1.70 4.64 -5.32
N TRP A 142 -0.56 4.34 -4.69
CA TRP A 142 -0.55 3.79 -3.34
C TRP A 142 0.62 4.29 -2.47
N ILE A 143 0.39 4.31 -1.17
CA ILE A 143 1.37 4.64 -0.14
C ILE A 143 2.00 3.35 0.38
N THR A 144 3.33 3.33 0.49
CA THR A 144 4.07 2.22 1.12
C THR A 144 4.87 2.71 2.32
N GLY A 145 5.12 1.81 3.29
CA GLY A 145 6.00 2.07 4.43
C GLY A 145 7.50 1.88 4.16
N ARG A 146 7.95 1.90 2.90
CA ARG A 146 9.37 1.68 2.54
C ARG A 146 10.22 2.85 3.07
N LYS A 147 11.33 2.53 3.76
CA LYS A 147 12.25 3.54 4.30
C LYS A 147 13.62 3.43 3.66
N ARG A 148 14.28 4.58 3.45
CA ARG A 148 15.61 4.66 2.80
C ARG A 148 16.72 3.91 3.51
N TYR A 149 16.63 3.74 4.83
CA TYR A 149 17.63 3.02 5.62
C TYR A 149 17.43 1.49 5.64
N GLN A 150 16.33 0.99 5.08
CA GLN A 150 16.06 -0.45 5.01
C GLN A 150 16.73 -1.04 3.76
N GLY A 151 17.88 -1.70 3.93
CA GLY A 151 18.62 -2.35 2.84
C GLY A 151 19.46 -1.38 2.00
N SER A 152 20.52 -1.89 1.38
CA SER A 152 21.53 -1.08 0.67
C SER A 152 21.01 -0.38 -0.59
N THR A 153 19.94 -0.88 -1.21
CA THR A 153 19.40 -0.35 -2.49
C THR A 153 18.35 0.75 -2.32
N ARG A 154 17.94 1.10 -1.09
CA ARG A 154 16.83 2.04 -0.85
C ARG A 154 17.25 3.46 -0.50
N ALA A 155 18.55 3.75 -0.42
CA ALA A 155 19.06 5.06 -0.04
C ALA A 155 18.64 6.20 -1.00
N ALA A 156 18.38 5.87 -2.27
CA ALA A 156 18.03 6.81 -3.33
C ALA A 156 16.52 6.93 -3.61
N LEU A 157 15.63 6.37 -2.76
CA LEU A 157 14.19 6.43 -3.01
C LEU A 157 13.67 7.87 -2.94
N ASP A 158 12.99 8.31 -4.00
CA ASP A 158 12.24 9.56 -4.00
C ASP A 158 10.91 9.42 -3.22
N PHE A 159 10.12 10.50 -3.14
CA PHE A 159 8.81 10.44 -2.48
C PHE A 159 7.75 9.76 -3.35
N PHE A 160 7.85 9.91 -4.66
CA PHE A 160 6.96 9.31 -5.65
C PHE A 160 7.78 8.46 -6.63
N GLU A 161 7.24 7.29 -6.98
CA GLU A 161 7.79 6.33 -7.95
C GLU A 161 6.73 6.08 -9.04
N ALA A 162 7.17 5.78 -10.27
CA ALA A 162 6.32 5.45 -11.42
C ALA A 162 6.20 3.93 -11.59
#